data_AF-A0A9C7UIS5-F1
#
_entry.id   AF-A0A9C7UIS5-F1
#
_cell.length_a   1.000
_cell.length_b   1.000
_cell.length_c   1.000
_cell.angle_alpha   90.00
_cell.angle_beta   90.00
_cell.angle_gamma   90.00
#
_symmetry.space_group_name_H-M   'P 1'
#
loop_
_entity.id
_entity.type
_entity.pdbx_description
1 polymer ?
#
loop_
_entity_poly.entity_id
_entity_poly.type
_entity_poly.pdbx_seq_one_letter_code
_entity_poly.pdbx_strand_id
1 'polypeptide(L)'
;MIGTVAYSFGIAPRITGFAYLTTSGKLYKFENKNPQKLGNEVKLVTQLSKNQRFISFGRTTYGDDIKQFFTAVTETGTIYTSEDLDAWTKSATIPLTQ
;
A
#
# COMPACT_ATOMS: atom_id res chain seq x y z
N MET A 1 -0.04 -0.94 13.79
CA MET A 1 -0.39 -0.91 12.35
C MET A 1 -1.09 0.40 12.10
N ILE A 2 -0.85 1.07 10.96
CA ILE A 2 -1.48 2.38 10.68
C ILE A 2 -2.73 2.28 9.80
N GLY A 3 -2.87 1.20 9.03
CA GLY A 3 -4.05 1.01 8.21
C GLY A 3 -3.95 -0.19 7.30
N THR A 4 -5.05 -0.43 6.61
CA THR A 4 -5.18 -1.44 5.56
C THR A 4 -5.86 -0.85 4.35
N VAL A 5 -5.51 -1.35 3.17
CA VAL A 5 -6.23 -1.08 1.93
C VAL A 5 -6.47 -2.40 1.22
N ALA A 6 -7.66 -2.56 0.63
CA ALA A 6 -7.85 -3.62 -0.35
C ALA A 6 -7.02 -3.32 -1.61
N TYR A 7 -6.69 -4.32 -2.43
CA TYR A 7 -6.08 -4.11 -3.74
C TYR A 7 -6.65 -5.08 -4.77
N SER A 8 -6.53 -4.71 -6.05
CA SER A 8 -6.85 -5.58 -7.17
C SER A 8 -5.88 -5.33 -8.33
N PHE A 9 -5.20 -6.37 -8.79
CA PHE A 9 -4.24 -6.32 -9.90
C PHE A 9 -4.66 -7.22 -11.07
N GLY A 10 -4.27 -6.82 -12.27
CA GLY A 10 -4.43 -7.59 -13.50
C GLY A 10 -5.86 -7.60 -14.07
N ILE A 11 -5.99 -8.21 -15.23
CA ILE A 11 -7.27 -8.49 -15.90
C ILE A 11 -7.64 -9.96 -15.59
N ALA A 12 -8.93 -10.28 -15.65
CA ALA A 12 -9.53 -11.51 -15.13
C ALA A 12 -8.73 -12.84 -15.36
N PRO A 13 -8.59 -13.71 -14.33
CA PRO A 13 -9.02 -13.50 -12.95
C PRO A 13 -8.06 -12.54 -12.22
N ARG A 14 -8.65 -11.54 -11.54
CA ARG A 14 -7.89 -10.51 -10.83
C ARG A 14 -7.20 -11.08 -9.59
N ILE A 15 -5.97 -10.66 -9.33
CA ILE A 15 -5.29 -10.90 -8.05
C ILE A 15 -5.80 -9.87 -7.07
N THR A 16 -6.43 -10.32 -5.98
CA THR A 16 -7.05 -9.42 -4.98
C THR A 16 -6.54 -9.75 -3.59
N GLY A 17 -6.62 -8.78 -2.69
CA GLY A 17 -6.22 -8.98 -1.31
C GLY A 17 -6.21 -7.69 -0.52
N PHE A 18 -5.53 -7.74 0.62
CA PHE A 18 -5.35 -6.61 1.51
C PHE A 18 -3.88 -6.34 1.73
N ALA A 19 -3.49 -5.08 1.68
CA ALA A 19 -2.18 -4.62 2.10
C ALA A 19 -2.29 -3.97 3.48
N TYR A 20 -1.24 -4.12 4.29
CA TYR A 20 -1.18 -3.60 5.65
C TYR A 20 0.15 -2.89 5.85
N LEU A 21 0.09 -1.61 6.24
CA LEU A 21 1.28 -0.83 6.55
C LEU A 21 1.43 -0.68 8.07
N THR A 22 2.61 -0.99 8.56
CA THR A 22 3.00 -0.74 9.95
C THR A 22 3.60 0.65 10.10
N THR A 23 3.53 1.22 11.31
CA THR A 23 4.15 2.52 11.64
C THR A 23 5.65 2.52 11.36
N SER A 24 6.33 1.37 11.47
CA SER A 24 7.76 1.25 11.19
C SER A 24 8.10 1.11 9.71
N GLY A 25 7.12 1.12 8.80
CA GLY A 25 7.35 1.06 7.35
C GLY A 25 7.37 -0.35 6.74
N LYS A 26 7.07 -1.41 7.51
CA LYS A 26 6.87 -2.76 6.94
C LYS A 26 5.51 -2.85 6.28
N LEU A 27 5.51 -3.32 5.03
CA LEU A 27 4.31 -3.59 4.27
C LEU A 27 4.09 -5.09 4.14
N TYR A 28 2.91 -5.54 4.51
CA TYR A 28 2.49 -6.93 4.38
C TYR A 28 1.30 -7.06 3.44
N LYS A 29 1.16 -8.21 2.78
CA LYS A 29 -0.03 -8.56 2.01
C LYS A 29 -0.69 -9.83 2.55
N PHE A 30 -2.02 -9.82 2.51
CA PHE A 30 -2.88 -10.98 2.68
C PHE A 30 -3.65 -11.16 1.38
N GLU A 31 -3.15 -12.07 0.55
CA GLU A 31 -3.69 -12.28 -0.80
C GLU A 31 -4.81 -13.31 -0.78
N ASN A 32 -5.84 -13.08 -1.59
CA ASN A 32 -6.93 -14.03 -1.75
C ASN A 32 -6.47 -15.23 -2.58
N LYS A 33 -6.96 -16.44 -2.24
CA LYS A 33 -6.73 -17.63 -3.07
C LYS A 33 -7.35 -17.48 -4.46
N ASN A 34 -8.50 -16.80 -4.53
CA ASN A 34 -9.18 -16.36 -5.75
C ASN A 34 -10.17 -15.23 -5.40
N PRO A 35 -10.82 -14.56 -6.38
CA PRO A 35 -11.73 -13.45 -6.09
C PRO A 35 -12.92 -13.76 -5.15
N GLN A 36 -13.21 -15.03 -4.88
CA GLN A 36 -14.32 -15.49 -4.04
C GLN A 36 -13.86 -16.14 -2.72
N LYS A 37 -12.55 -16.35 -2.51
CA LYS A 37 -12.01 -17.06 -1.35
C LYS A 37 -10.75 -16.38 -0.83
N LEU A 38 -10.76 -16.05 0.46
CA LEU A 38 -9.58 -15.55 1.18
C LEU A 38 -8.42 -16.56 1.09
N GLY A 39 -7.19 -16.05 1.11
CA GLY A 39 -6.02 -16.88 1.36
C GLY A 39 -5.87 -17.19 2.84
N ASN A 40 -4.69 -17.65 3.22
CA ASN A 40 -4.38 -18.09 4.58
C ASN A 40 -2.99 -17.62 5.06
N GLU A 41 -2.30 -16.79 4.29
CA GLU A 41 -0.92 -16.38 4.58
C GLU A 41 -0.75 -14.86 4.50
N VAL A 42 -0.10 -14.30 5.53
CA VAL A 42 0.37 -12.91 5.52
C VAL A 42 1.85 -12.91 5.16
N LYS A 43 2.22 -12.19 4.10
CA LYS A 43 3.60 -12.13 3.59
C LYS A 43 4.16 -10.72 3.69
N LEU A 44 5.41 -10.60 4.16
CA LEU A 44 6.14 -9.34 4.04
C LEU A 44 6.39 -9.09 2.55
N VAL A 45 5.99 -7.91 2.07
CA VAL A 45 6.26 -7.46 0.70
C VAL A 45 7.58 -6.71 0.69
N THR A 46 7.63 -5.60 1.44
CA THR A 46 8.78 -4.71 1.45
C THR A 46 8.85 -3.88 2.73
N GLN A 47 9.91 -3.09 2.87
CA GLN A 47 10.13 -2.13 3.94
C GLN A 47 10.33 -0.75 3.29
N LEU A 48 9.29 0.11 3.31
CA LEU A 48 9.30 1.42 2.65
C LEU A 48 10.43 2.32 3.16
N SER A 49 10.74 2.23 4.46
CA SER A 49 11.86 2.91 5.09
C SER A 49 12.21 2.24 6.41
N LYS A 50 13.49 2.26 6.79
CA LYS A 50 13.95 1.80 8.12
C LYS A 50 13.96 2.92 9.17
N ASN A 51 13.94 4.17 8.72
CA ASN A 51 14.24 5.34 9.57
C ASN A 51 13.09 6.35 9.62
N GLN A 52 11.97 6.06 8.95
CA GLN A 52 10.79 6.93 8.94
C GLN A 52 9.65 6.22 9.66
N ARG A 53 8.84 7.01 10.36
CA ARG A 53 7.59 6.57 10.96
C ARG A 53 6.44 6.97 10.05
N PHE A 54 5.59 6.01 9.71
CA PHE A 54 4.42 6.22 8.85
C PHE A 54 3.17 6.46 9.72
N ILE A 55 2.27 7.30 9.23
CA ILE A 55 1.00 7.66 9.89
C ILE A 55 -0.24 7.50 9.01
N SER A 56 -0.06 7.40 7.69
CA SER A 56 -1.17 7.21 6.76
C SER A 56 -0.82 6.21 5.68
N PHE A 57 -1.83 5.45 5.27
CA PHE A 57 -1.78 4.50 4.18
C PHE A 57 -3.10 4.55 3.42
N GLY A 58 -3.04 4.68 2.10
CA GLY A 58 -4.22 4.84 1.27
C GLY A 58 -4.03 4.30 -0.14
N ARG A 59 -5.13 4.26 -0.88
CA ARG A 59 -5.12 3.97 -2.32
C ARG A 59 -6.10 4.84 -3.08
N THR A 60 -5.88 5.00 -4.38
CA THR A 60 -6.89 5.49 -5.30
C THR A 60 -7.87 4.38 -5.70
N THR A 61 -8.94 4.76 -6.40
CA THR A 61 -9.86 3.77 -7.00
C THR A 61 -9.18 2.93 -8.08
N TYR A 62 -9.78 1.78 -8.38
CA TYR A 62 -9.36 0.87 -9.46
C TYR A 62 -10.56 0.60 -10.38
N GLY A 63 -10.33 0.62 -11.69
CA GLY A 63 -11.35 0.38 -12.70
C GLY A 63 -10.74 0.00 -14.03
N ASP A 64 -11.57 -0.26 -15.04
CA ASP A 64 -11.10 -0.79 -16.33
C ASP A 64 -10.16 0.19 -17.05
N ASP A 65 -10.41 1.50 -16.93
CA ASP A 65 -9.55 2.57 -17.48
C ASP A 65 -8.75 3.32 -16.40
N ILE A 66 -8.76 2.86 -15.15
CA ILE A 66 -8.17 3.58 -14.00
C ILE A 66 -7.23 2.67 -13.23
N LYS A 67 -5.94 2.99 -13.23
CA LYS A 67 -4.94 2.36 -12.37
C LYS A 67 -5.16 2.74 -10.89
N GLN A 68 -4.97 1.77 -10.01
CA GLN A 68 -4.81 2.05 -8.59
C GLN A 68 -3.38 2.51 -8.31
N PHE A 69 -3.24 3.48 -7.43
CA PHE A 69 -1.99 3.91 -6.84
C PHE A 69 -2.11 3.83 -5.33
N PHE A 70 -1.01 3.47 -4.69
CA PHE A 70 -0.90 3.42 -3.24
C PHE A 70 -0.14 4.66 -2.77
N THR A 71 -0.51 5.15 -1.60
CA THR A 71 0.16 6.28 -0.96
C THR A 71 0.43 5.96 0.51
N ALA A 72 1.59 6.37 0.99
CA ALA A 72 1.98 6.28 2.39
C ALA A 72 2.62 7.60 2.83
N VAL A 73 2.24 8.10 4.00
CA VAL A 73 2.72 9.40 4.52
C VAL A 73 3.44 9.21 5.84
N THR A 74 4.59 9.86 5.98
CA THR A 74 5.39 9.85 7.22
C THR A 74 4.97 10.94 8.20
N GLU A 75 5.35 10.78 9.47
CA GLU A 75 5.21 11.82 10.51
C GLU A 75 5.89 13.14 10.11
N THR A 76 6.91 13.08 9.26
CA THR A 76 7.65 14.24 8.72
C THR A 76 7.02 14.82 7.45
N GLY A 77 5.84 14.33 7.03
CA GLY A 77 5.11 14.82 5.87
C GLY A 77 5.63 14.29 4.53
N THR A 78 6.61 13.39 4.50
CA THR A 78 7.08 12.79 3.24
C THR A 78 6.01 11.83 2.70
N ILE A 79 5.64 12.02 1.43
CA ILE A 79 4.70 11.17 0.70
C ILE A 79 5.48 10.18 -0.17
N TYR A 80 5.17 8.90 0.01
CA TYR A 80 5.62 7.81 -0.85
C TYR A 80 4.45 7.30 -1.68
N THR A 81 4.69 6.95 -2.95
CA THR A 81 3.68 6.31 -3.81
C THR A 81 4.22 5.05 -4.47
N SER A 82 3.31 4.14 -4.82
CA SER A 82 3.60 2.89 -5.53
C SER A 82 2.43 2.50 -6.44
N GLU A 83 2.73 1.86 -7.57
CA GLU A 83 1.71 1.23 -8.44
C GLU A 83 1.45 -0.23 -8.07
N ASP A 84 2.40 -0.91 -7.43
CA ASP A 84 2.44 -2.37 -7.33
C ASP A 84 2.61 -2.91 -5.89
N LEU A 85 2.65 -2.01 -4.90
CA LEU A 85 2.97 -2.27 -3.47
C LEU A 85 4.42 -2.65 -3.19
N ASP A 86 5.27 -2.87 -4.19
CA ASP A 86 6.65 -3.35 -4.00
C ASP A 86 7.66 -2.22 -4.22
N ALA A 87 7.58 -1.55 -5.37
CA ALA A 87 8.44 -0.43 -5.70
C ALA A 87 7.79 0.88 -5.21
N TRP A 88 8.50 1.58 -4.32
CA TRP A 88 8.03 2.84 -3.75
C TRP A 88 8.95 4.00 -4.11
N THR A 89 8.35 5.13 -4.47
CA THR A 89 9.07 6.36 -4.79
C THR A 89 8.65 7.47 -3.83
N LYS A 90 9.61 8.29 -3.39
CA LYS A 90 9.31 9.53 -2.67
C LYS A 90 8.80 10.56 -3.68
N SER A 91 7.54 10.96 -3.54
CA SER A 91 6.84 11.74 -4.57
C SER A 91 6.70 13.22 -4.21
N ALA A 92 6.46 13.53 -2.93
CA ALA A 92 6.29 14.90 -2.45
C ALA A 92 6.52 15.00 -0.93
N THR A 93 6.45 16.23 -0.41
CA THR A 93 6.50 16.51 1.03
C THR A 93 5.41 17.51 1.38
N ILE A 94 4.64 17.22 2.43
CA ILE A 94 3.69 18.14 3.03
C ILE A 94 4.45 19.06 4.00
N PRO A 95 4.40 20.40 3.82
CA PRO A 95 4.93 21.32 4.82
C PRO A 95 4.05 21.27 6.07
N LEU A 96 4.61 20.79 7.19
CA LEU A 96 3.88 20.59 8.45
C LEU A 96 3.86 21.83 9.34
N THR A 97 4.69 22.81 9.04
CA THR A 97 4.75 24.12 9.71
C THR A 97 4.49 25.20 8.66
N GLN A 98 3.55 26.10 8.96
CA GLN A 98 3.31 27.33 8.19
C GLN A 98 4.24 28.44 8.65
#